data_AF-A0A2Y9AG31-F1
#
_entry.id   AF-A0A2Y9AG31-F1
#
_cell.length_a   1.000
_cell.length_b   1.000
_cell.length_c   1.000
_cell.angle_alpha   90.00
_cell.angle_beta   90.00
_cell.angle_gamma   90.00
#
_symmetry.space_group_name_H-M   'P 1'
#
loop_
_entity.id
_entity.type
_entity.pdbx_description
1 polymer ?
#
loop_
_entity_poly.entity_id
_entity_poly.type
_entity_poly.pdbx_seq_one_letter_code
_entity_poly.pdbx_strand_id
1 'polypeptide(L)'
;MTTRLTACLLALAVVLGGVLLLGPSESTLAAWSDETTTTVPQLRTGGVQVDVTTAGAGTTATLGMSGDTSGTWRPGAVTVTSGGRALTGAELDGSRVDYRLAGTNGTCAATDPVAYTASLTGPRTSFAVTGGERLSGARTVCLAFVPSDQVRVQLGGRTLALATTVDGAATAGAWTAASTWTATHQLPAAPSVSAMRCTSGWLNQWVTLGWDWDAGGLNQAVARWSLQLEDRGTWREVGTVPARQRTTTVSPYQFDFVNFDSYTLRVAAVLADGTTVPAPSSTRVRVERIGLGAAYCS
;
A
#
# COMPACT_ATOMS: atom_id res chain seq x y z
N MET A 1 35.80 56.24 -52.24
CA MET A 1 36.02 54.87 -51.69
C MET A 1 36.15 54.81 -50.17
N THR A 2 36.05 55.92 -49.44
CA THR A 2 36.26 55.96 -47.97
C THR A 2 34.98 55.84 -47.13
N THR A 3 33.80 55.96 -47.71
CA THR A 3 32.51 55.91 -46.98
C THR A 3 31.96 54.49 -46.76
N ARG A 4 32.39 53.50 -47.54
CA ARG A 4 31.93 52.10 -47.37
C ARG A 4 32.70 51.34 -46.29
N LEU A 5 33.96 51.72 -46.02
CA LEU A 5 34.81 51.05 -45.05
C LEU A 5 34.45 51.45 -43.61
N THR A 6 34.06 52.70 -43.38
CA THR A 6 33.52 53.19 -42.10
C THR A 6 32.16 52.59 -41.77
N ALA A 7 31.29 52.38 -42.77
CA ALA A 7 30.00 51.72 -42.58
C ALA A 7 30.15 50.23 -42.20
N CYS A 8 31.12 49.52 -42.80
CA CYS A 8 31.41 48.13 -42.45
C CYS A 8 32.00 47.99 -41.04
N LEU A 9 32.86 48.92 -40.61
CA LEU A 9 33.44 48.89 -39.26
C LEU A 9 32.41 49.21 -38.16
N LEU A 10 31.47 50.12 -38.42
CA LEU A 10 30.36 50.39 -37.50
C LEU A 10 29.38 49.22 -37.41
N ALA A 11 29.09 48.54 -38.52
CA ALA A 11 28.25 47.34 -38.51
C ALA A 11 28.91 46.18 -37.74
N LEU A 12 30.23 46.01 -37.87
CA LEU A 12 30.97 44.97 -37.14
C LEU A 12 31.01 45.27 -35.62
N ALA A 13 31.15 46.55 -35.24
CA ALA A 13 31.13 46.97 -33.84
C ALA A 13 29.76 46.81 -33.18
N VAL A 14 28.65 46.98 -33.92
CA VAL A 14 27.29 46.74 -33.42
C VAL A 14 27.00 45.24 -33.28
N VAL A 15 27.52 44.41 -34.19
CA VAL A 15 27.33 42.94 -34.11
C VAL A 15 28.19 42.33 -33.00
N LEU A 16 29.44 42.78 -32.81
CA LEU A 16 30.28 42.32 -31.69
C LEU A 16 29.84 42.91 -30.34
N GLY A 17 29.36 44.15 -30.32
CA GLY A 17 28.80 44.77 -29.10
C GLY A 17 27.48 44.14 -28.66
N GLY A 18 26.63 43.73 -29.60
CA GLY A 18 25.36 43.05 -29.32
C GLY A 18 25.50 41.63 -28.78
N VAL A 19 26.57 40.92 -29.16
CA VAL A 19 26.85 39.54 -28.69
C VAL A 19 27.52 39.52 -27.31
N LEU A 20 28.14 40.61 -26.87
CA LEU A 20 28.84 40.70 -25.58
C LEU A 20 28.06 41.44 -24.47
N LEU A 21 26.96 42.12 -24.81
CA LEU A 21 26.08 42.80 -23.83
C LEU A 21 24.75 42.08 -23.58
N LEU A 22 24.57 40.88 -24.15
CA LEU A 22 23.46 39.97 -23.84
C LEU A 22 23.99 38.57 -23.55
N GLY A 23 24.54 38.41 -22.35
CA GLY A 23 24.64 37.11 -21.71
C GLY A 23 24.92 37.27 -20.21
N PRO A 24 24.66 36.26 -19.37
CA PRO A 24 23.80 35.08 -19.59
C PRO A 24 22.86 34.79 -18.39
N SER A 25 21.76 34.08 -18.60
CA SER A 25 21.35 33.06 -17.61
C SER A 25 20.42 32.02 -18.23
N GLU A 26 20.98 30.83 -18.39
CA GLU A 26 20.30 29.56 -18.14
C GLU A 26 19.13 29.22 -19.06
N SER A 27 19.49 28.54 -20.14
CA SER A 27 18.86 27.29 -20.60
C SER A 27 17.58 26.89 -19.85
N THR A 28 16.44 27.43 -20.25
CA THR A 28 15.16 26.74 -20.05
C THR A 28 15.04 25.70 -21.16
N LEU A 29 15.82 24.64 -21.00
CA LEU A 29 15.52 23.35 -21.62
C LEU A 29 14.05 23.07 -21.29
N ALA A 30 13.22 23.03 -22.31
CA ALA A 30 11.91 22.41 -22.23
C ALA A 30 12.14 20.96 -21.80
N ALA A 31 12.09 20.72 -20.49
CA ALA A 31 12.05 19.41 -19.92
C ALA A 31 10.63 18.89 -20.21
N TRP A 32 10.56 17.88 -21.05
CA TRP A 32 9.36 17.10 -21.23
C TRP A 32 9.08 16.37 -19.91
N SER A 33 8.09 16.81 -19.15
CA SER A 33 7.41 15.99 -18.16
C SER A 33 5.94 16.39 -18.08
N ASP A 34 5.05 15.43 -17.87
CA ASP A 34 3.63 15.67 -17.62
C ASP A 34 3.49 16.39 -16.26
N GLU A 35 3.64 17.71 -16.29
CA GLU A 35 3.65 18.59 -15.12
C GLU A 35 2.22 18.87 -14.63
N THR A 36 1.94 18.58 -13.35
CA THR A 36 0.74 19.11 -12.68
C THR A 36 1.14 20.33 -11.86
N THR A 37 0.90 21.52 -12.40
CA THR A 37 1.20 22.81 -11.73
C THR A 37 0.04 23.25 -10.82
N THR A 38 0.33 23.59 -9.56
CA THR A 38 -0.66 24.19 -8.65
C THR A 38 -0.35 25.67 -8.45
N THR A 39 -1.33 26.55 -8.70
CA THR A 39 -1.17 28.01 -8.59
C THR A 39 -1.36 28.47 -7.14
N VAL A 40 -0.38 29.19 -6.59
CA VAL A 40 -0.48 29.84 -5.26
C VAL A 40 -1.01 31.27 -5.44
N PRO A 41 -2.16 31.67 -4.85
CA PRO A 41 -2.83 32.94 -5.17
C PRO A 41 -2.04 34.24 -4.89
N GLN A 42 -0.93 34.19 -4.16
CA GLN A 42 -0.16 35.39 -3.77
C GLN A 42 1.27 35.48 -4.35
N LEU A 43 1.71 34.52 -5.15
CA LEU A 43 3.01 34.59 -5.85
C LEU A 43 2.79 35.03 -7.29
N ARG A 44 3.07 36.30 -7.59
CA ARG A 44 2.96 36.88 -8.95
C ARG A 44 4.10 36.46 -9.90
N THR A 45 5.14 35.79 -9.40
CA THR A 45 6.27 35.22 -10.15
C THR A 45 6.96 34.16 -9.29
N GLY A 46 7.23 32.97 -9.82
CA GLY A 46 7.99 31.91 -9.13
C GLY A 46 7.12 31.02 -8.22
N GLY A 47 6.57 29.94 -8.78
CA GLY A 47 5.80 28.94 -8.04
C GLY A 47 6.71 27.91 -7.37
N VAL A 48 6.33 27.47 -6.17
CA VAL A 48 6.93 26.28 -5.53
C VAL A 48 6.47 25.04 -6.31
N GLN A 49 7.39 24.40 -7.02
CA GLN A 49 7.14 23.17 -7.77
C GLN A 49 7.52 21.92 -6.98
N VAL A 50 6.53 21.06 -6.73
CA VAL A 50 6.74 19.71 -6.17
C VAL A 50 6.73 18.73 -7.33
N ASP A 51 7.91 18.24 -7.74
CA ASP A 51 8.05 17.29 -8.84
C ASP A 51 7.89 15.84 -8.37
N VAL A 52 6.72 15.29 -8.61
CA VAL A 52 6.50 13.86 -8.39
C VAL A 52 6.86 13.10 -9.67
N THR A 53 8.10 12.63 -9.78
CA THR A 53 8.47 11.65 -10.82
C THR A 53 8.19 10.24 -10.31
N THR A 54 7.09 9.64 -10.76
CA THR A 54 6.82 8.22 -10.52
C THR A 54 7.52 7.39 -11.59
N ALA A 55 8.46 6.52 -11.20
CA ALA A 55 8.94 5.46 -12.08
C ALA A 55 7.82 4.41 -12.23
N GLY A 56 6.85 4.63 -13.14
CA GLY A 56 5.67 3.77 -13.27
C GLY A 56 4.67 3.94 -12.11
N ALA A 57 4.10 2.85 -11.59
CA ALA A 57 3.20 2.82 -10.42
C ALA A 57 3.94 3.19 -9.10
N GLY A 58 4.54 4.38 -9.06
CA GLY A 58 5.66 4.71 -8.17
C GLY A 58 5.27 5.11 -6.75
N THR A 59 6.02 4.59 -5.78
CA THR A 59 5.98 4.92 -4.35
C THR A 59 6.97 6.03 -3.96
N THR A 60 7.46 6.79 -4.95
CA THR A 60 8.52 7.79 -4.80
C THR A 60 8.05 9.16 -5.31
N ALA A 61 8.41 10.22 -4.60
CA ALA A 61 8.22 11.60 -5.04
C ALA A 61 9.48 12.42 -4.79
N THR A 62 9.74 13.40 -5.65
CA THR A 62 10.73 14.44 -5.37
C THR A 62 10.03 15.68 -4.84
N LEU A 63 10.23 15.95 -3.55
CA LEU A 63 9.75 17.19 -2.95
C LEU A 63 10.78 18.29 -3.24
N GLY A 64 10.60 18.93 -4.39
CA GLY A 64 11.35 20.11 -4.82
C GLY A 64 10.76 21.42 -4.29
N MET A 65 11.59 22.45 -4.23
CA MET A 65 11.16 23.82 -4.51
C MET A 65 11.99 24.30 -5.69
N SER A 66 11.34 24.89 -6.67
CA SER A 66 11.96 25.83 -7.60
C SER A 66 11.50 27.25 -7.22
N GLY A 67 12.38 28.26 -7.32
CA GLY A 67 12.08 29.67 -7.02
C GLY A 67 13.01 30.35 -5.99
N ASP A 68 13.00 31.69 -5.99
CA ASP A 68 13.94 32.58 -5.27
C ASP A 68 13.61 32.85 -3.78
N THR A 69 12.81 32.01 -3.12
CA THR A 69 12.42 32.23 -1.71
C THR A 69 12.80 31.07 -0.79
N SER A 70 13.35 31.41 0.38
CA SER A 70 13.65 30.46 1.46
C SER A 70 12.36 29.94 2.11
N GLY A 71 12.08 28.66 1.90
CA GLY A 71 10.93 27.95 2.44
C GLY A 71 11.32 26.55 2.92
N THR A 72 10.49 25.97 3.77
CA THR A 72 10.66 24.61 4.26
C THR A 72 9.37 23.80 4.14
N TRP A 73 9.49 22.51 3.84
CA TRP A 73 8.34 21.63 3.63
C TRP A 73 8.45 20.32 4.41
N ARG A 74 7.30 19.67 4.60
CA ARG A 74 7.22 18.32 5.14
C ARG A 74 5.94 17.63 4.68
N PRO A 75 5.89 16.29 4.67
CA PRO A 75 4.63 15.58 4.72
C PRO A 75 3.83 16.00 5.97
N GLY A 76 2.59 16.43 5.77
CA GLY A 76 1.71 16.93 6.83
C GLY A 76 0.63 15.94 7.24
N ALA A 77 -0.02 15.32 6.25
CA ALA A 77 -1.05 14.31 6.48
C ALA A 77 -1.09 13.30 5.32
N VAL A 78 -1.66 12.12 5.57
CA VAL A 78 -1.89 11.10 4.54
C VAL A 78 -3.31 10.57 4.62
N THR A 79 -3.93 10.38 3.47
CA THR A 79 -5.22 9.69 3.30
C THR A 79 -4.98 8.43 2.48
N VAL A 80 -5.51 7.30 2.94
CA VAL A 80 -5.41 6.03 2.20
C VAL A 80 -6.77 5.70 1.60
N THR A 81 -6.79 5.39 0.31
CA THR A 81 -8.01 5.05 -0.42
C THR A 81 -7.89 3.68 -1.09
N SER A 82 -9.01 2.99 -1.24
CA SER A 82 -9.13 1.75 -1.99
C SER A 82 -10.41 1.79 -2.83
N GLY A 83 -10.30 1.56 -4.14
CA GLY A 83 -11.44 1.67 -5.06
C GLY A 83 -12.12 3.05 -5.02
N GLY A 84 -11.36 4.11 -4.80
CA GLY A 84 -11.86 5.49 -4.70
C GLY A 84 -12.46 5.88 -3.35
N ARG A 85 -12.61 4.94 -2.39
CA ARG A 85 -13.12 5.23 -1.04
C ARG A 85 -11.98 5.42 -0.05
N ALA A 86 -12.04 6.48 0.76
CA ALA A 86 -11.16 6.67 1.90
C ALA A 86 -11.39 5.59 2.98
N LEU A 87 -10.32 4.96 3.41
CA LEU A 87 -10.32 3.95 4.46
C LEU A 87 -10.20 4.64 5.82
N THR A 88 -10.94 4.12 6.80
CA THR A 88 -10.86 4.58 8.20
C THR A 88 -9.70 3.91 8.93
N GLY A 89 -9.24 4.50 10.03
CA GLY A 89 -8.17 3.89 10.84
C GLY A 89 -8.59 2.59 11.53
N ALA A 90 -9.88 2.31 11.68
CA ALA A 90 -10.37 1.00 12.14
C ALA A 90 -10.12 -0.10 11.09
N GLU A 91 -10.19 0.26 9.81
CA GLU A 91 -9.89 -0.66 8.69
C GLU A 91 -8.39 -0.80 8.44
N LEU A 92 -7.59 0.15 8.93
CA LEU A 92 -6.15 0.22 8.75
C LEU A 92 -5.37 -0.08 10.03
N ASP A 93 -6.04 -0.56 11.07
CA ASP A 93 -5.47 -0.64 12.41
C ASP A 93 -4.15 -1.41 12.44
N GLY A 94 -3.19 -0.92 13.23
CA GLY A 94 -1.82 -1.42 13.28
C GLY A 94 -0.95 -1.15 12.05
N SER A 95 -1.47 -0.53 10.99
CA SER A 95 -0.70 -0.14 9.79
C SER A 95 -0.09 1.25 9.94
N ARG A 96 0.95 1.53 9.15
CA ARG A 96 1.58 2.85 9.09
C ARG A 96 2.06 3.21 7.69
N VAL A 97 2.32 4.49 7.48
CA VAL A 97 3.03 5.01 6.30
C VAL A 97 4.36 5.57 6.76
N ASP A 98 5.45 5.05 6.21
CA ASP A 98 6.81 5.50 6.51
C ASP A 98 7.36 6.31 5.33
N TYR A 99 7.97 7.45 5.64
CA TYR A 99 8.62 8.34 4.68
C TYR A 99 10.12 8.35 4.94
N ARG A 100 10.90 8.10 3.90
CA ARG A 100 12.37 8.11 3.93
C ARG A 100 12.89 9.20 3.01
N LEU A 101 14.02 9.78 3.37
CA LEU A 101 14.75 10.69 2.48
C LEU A 101 15.70 9.87 1.62
N ALA A 102 15.75 10.18 0.33
CA ALA A 102 16.72 9.54 -0.55
C ALA A 102 18.14 9.89 -0.13
N GLY A 103 19.03 8.91 -0.23
CA GLY A 103 20.46 9.13 -0.08
C GLY A 103 21.04 9.97 -1.22
N THR A 104 22.36 10.15 -1.22
CA THR A 104 23.09 10.95 -2.22
C THR A 104 22.88 10.51 -3.67
N ASN A 105 22.46 9.26 -3.89
CA ASN A 105 22.22 8.70 -5.23
C ASN A 105 20.78 8.94 -5.72
N GLY A 106 19.95 9.71 -5.00
CA GLY A 106 18.57 10.01 -5.39
C GLY A 106 17.57 8.86 -5.18
N THR A 107 18.02 7.73 -4.65
CA THR A 107 17.20 6.55 -4.33
C THR A 107 17.02 6.41 -2.82
N CYS A 108 15.87 5.89 -2.38
CA CYS A 108 15.71 5.44 -0.99
C CYS A 108 15.90 3.93 -0.92
N ALA A 109 16.81 3.49 -0.06
CA ALA A 109 16.92 2.11 0.33
C ALA A 109 15.90 1.77 1.43
N ALA A 110 15.40 0.53 1.45
CA ALA A 110 14.49 0.08 2.50
C ALA A 110 15.13 0.16 3.91
N THR A 111 16.46 0.05 3.97
CA THR A 111 17.28 0.18 5.18
C THR A 111 17.51 1.62 5.63
N ASP A 112 17.17 2.62 4.81
CA ASP A 112 17.34 4.01 5.19
C ASP A 112 16.43 4.35 6.38
N PRO A 113 16.87 5.23 7.28
CA PRO A 113 16.09 5.61 8.45
C PRO A 113 14.78 6.28 8.04
N VAL A 114 13.71 5.96 8.75
CA VAL A 114 12.41 6.62 8.59
C VAL A 114 12.52 8.03 9.13
N ALA A 115 12.29 9.03 8.27
CA ALA A 115 12.32 10.44 8.63
C ALA A 115 10.96 10.92 9.16
N TYR A 116 9.86 10.46 8.54
CA TYR A 116 8.51 10.76 8.97
C TYR A 116 7.64 9.51 8.99
N THR A 117 6.63 9.47 9.85
CA THR A 117 5.69 8.35 9.92
C THR A 117 4.27 8.83 10.23
N ALA A 118 3.28 8.11 9.72
CA ALA A 118 1.88 8.27 10.08
C ALA A 118 1.30 6.94 10.55
N SER A 119 0.81 6.91 11.80
CA SER A 119 0.04 5.80 12.34
C SER A 119 -1.41 5.87 11.87
N LEU A 120 -1.93 4.78 11.30
CA LEU A 120 -3.23 4.75 10.63
C LEU A 120 -4.32 4.18 11.54
N THR A 121 -4.46 4.73 12.74
CA THR A 121 -5.36 4.21 13.78
C THR A 121 -6.49 5.18 14.10
N GLY A 122 -7.55 4.66 14.74
CA GLY A 122 -8.69 5.45 15.18
C GLY A 122 -9.77 5.67 14.10
N PRO A 123 -10.77 6.53 14.33
CA PRO A 123 -11.96 6.62 13.47
C PRO A 123 -11.79 7.53 12.23
N ARG A 124 -10.63 8.17 12.07
CA ARG A 124 -10.40 9.18 11.02
C ARG A 124 -9.97 8.53 9.71
N THR A 125 -10.05 9.30 8.62
CA THR A 125 -9.60 8.92 7.27
C THR A 125 -8.35 9.66 6.80
N SER A 126 -7.98 10.75 7.50
CA SER A 126 -6.75 11.50 7.30
C SER A 126 -5.91 11.42 8.55
N PHE A 127 -4.64 11.06 8.37
CA PHE A 127 -3.71 10.73 9.43
C PHE A 127 -2.54 11.70 9.41
N ALA A 128 -2.27 12.35 10.54
CA ALA A 128 -1.17 13.30 10.65
C ALA A 128 0.17 12.56 10.47
N VAL A 129 1.05 13.15 9.66
CA VAL A 129 2.42 12.68 9.51
C VAL A 129 3.29 13.42 10.54
N THR A 130 4.12 12.67 11.25
CA THR A 130 4.95 13.16 12.36
C THR A 130 6.41 12.75 12.18
N GLY A 131 7.32 13.38 12.93
CA GLY A 131 8.77 13.16 12.82
C GLY A 131 9.47 14.18 11.92
N GLY A 132 10.80 14.05 11.85
CA GLY A 132 11.69 14.82 10.98
C GLY A 132 11.70 16.33 11.18
N GLU A 133 12.72 16.99 10.64
CA GLU A 133 12.73 18.45 10.49
C GLU A 133 12.01 18.85 9.20
N ARG A 134 11.63 20.14 9.07
CA ARG A 134 11.15 20.62 7.77
C ARG A 134 12.33 20.68 6.80
N LEU A 135 12.15 20.15 5.60
CA LEU A 135 13.18 20.08 4.57
C LEU A 135 13.38 21.44 3.92
N SER A 136 14.63 21.82 3.69
CA SER A 136 15.02 22.95 2.86
C SER A 136 15.70 22.46 1.57
N GLY A 137 15.44 23.17 0.47
CA GLY A 137 15.95 22.82 -0.85
C GLY A 137 15.39 21.49 -1.39
N ALA A 138 15.56 21.21 -2.68
CA ALA A 138 14.98 20.01 -3.30
C ALA A 138 15.45 18.71 -2.64
N ARG A 139 14.50 17.84 -2.26
CA ARG A 139 14.75 16.54 -1.62
C ARG A 139 13.82 15.46 -2.16
N THR A 140 14.37 14.29 -2.45
CA THR A 140 13.55 13.13 -2.80
C THR A 140 13.05 12.42 -1.53
N VAL A 141 11.74 12.17 -1.47
CA VAL A 141 11.04 11.50 -0.37
C VAL A 141 10.34 10.26 -0.90
N CYS A 142 10.67 9.11 -0.33
CA CYS A 142 10.04 7.85 -0.68
C CYS A 142 9.03 7.45 0.38
N LEU A 143 7.86 7.03 -0.08
CA LEU A 143 6.79 6.53 0.74
C LEU A 143 6.83 5.00 0.75
N ALA A 144 6.57 4.40 1.90
CA ALA A 144 6.30 2.98 2.04
C ALA A 144 5.07 2.77 2.91
N PHE A 145 4.11 2.02 2.40
CA PHE A 145 3.01 1.52 3.22
C PHE A 145 3.48 0.24 3.93
N VAL A 146 3.31 0.21 5.25
CA VAL A 146 3.60 -0.96 6.08
C VAL A 146 2.27 -1.51 6.60
N PRO A 147 1.69 -2.51 5.91
CA PRO A 147 0.41 -3.08 6.33
C PRO A 147 0.55 -3.89 7.61
N SER A 148 -0.47 -3.84 8.46
CA SER A 148 -0.70 -4.84 9.50
C SER A 148 -1.20 -6.16 8.90
N ASP A 149 -1.07 -7.24 9.65
CA ASP A 149 -1.57 -8.55 9.23
C ASP A 149 -3.09 -8.54 9.01
N GLN A 150 -3.85 -7.78 9.81
CA GLN A 150 -5.29 -7.57 9.61
C GLN A 150 -5.59 -6.92 8.25
N VAL A 151 -4.85 -5.86 7.89
CA VAL A 151 -5.00 -5.21 6.57
C VAL A 151 -4.67 -6.18 5.44
N ARG A 152 -3.66 -7.05 5.60
CA ARG A 152 -3.30 -8.04 4.57
C ARG A 152 -4.37 -9.12 4.40
N VAL A 153 -5.03 -9.52 5.49
CA VAL A 153 -6.18 -10.44 5.43
C VAL A 153 -7.37 -9.80 4.72
N GLN A 154 -7.72 -8.57 5.06
CA GLN A 154 -8.96 -7.93 4.60
C GLN A 154 -8.84 -7.28 3.21
N LEU A 155 -7.68 -6.70 2.91
CA LEU A 155 -7.43 -5.89 1.72
C LEU A 155 -6.33 -6.47 0.82
N GLY A 156 -5.77 -7.64 1.14
CA GLY A 156 -4.74 -8.28 0.32
C GLY A 156 -5.15 -8.42 -1.16
N GLY A 157 -4.18 -8.22 -2.05
CA GLY A 157 -4.38 -8.19 -3.51
C GLY A 157 -5.02 -6.91 -4.06
N ARG A 158 -5.43 -5.96 -3.21
CA ARG A 158 -5.97 -4.67 -3.65
C ARG A 158 -4.86 -3.64 -3.87
N THR A 159 -5.11 -2.73 -4.78
CA THR A 159 -4.34 -1.48 -4.91
C THR A 159 -4.87 -0.45 -3.92
N LEU A 160 -3.96 0.17 -3.19
CA LEU A 160 -4.21 1.33 -2.35
C LEU A 160 -3.65 2.59 -3.04
N ALA A 161 -4.33 3.71 -2.90
CA ALA A 161 -3.80 5.02 -3.25
C ALA A 161 -3.59 5.84 -1.97
N LEU A 162 -2.36 6.32 -1.77
CA LEU A 162 -1.93 7.12 -0.63
C LEU A 162 -1.76 8.55 -1.08
N ALA A 163 -2.69 9.42 -0.68
CA ALA A 163 -2.63 10.85 -0.94
C ALA A 163 -1.99 11.55 0.25
N THR A 164 -0.75 12.03 0.07
CA THR A 164 0.01 12.77 1.07
C THR A 164 -0.12 14.27 0.81
N THR A 165 -0.62 15.01 1.79
CA THR A 165 -0.54 16.47 1.81
C THR A 165 0.86 16.86 2.26
N VAL A 166 1.49 17.75 1.50
CA VAL A 166 2.79 18.35 1.79
C VAL A 166 2.56 19.80 2.17
N ASP A 167 2.99 20.17 3.37
CA ASP A 167 2.86 21.53 3.88
C ASP A 167 4.17 22.28 3.66
N GLY A 168 4.11 23.43 3.00
CA GLY A 168 5.20 24.39 2.84
C GLY A 168 4.98 25.63 3.72
N ALA A 169 6.07 26.21 4.22
CA ALA A 169 6.04 27.47 4.95
C ALA A 169 7.34 28.26 4.74
N ALA A 170 7.24 29.59 4.78
CA ALA A 170 8.41 30.47 4.73
C ALA A 170 9.38 30.17 5.89
N THR A 171 10.69 30.18 5.64
CA THR A 171 11.69 30.15 6.72
C THR A 171 11.68 31.46 7.51
N ALA A 172 11.45 32.57 6.82
CA ALA A 172 11.19 33.88 7.38
C ALA A 172 10.05 34.55 6.59
N GLY A 173 9.01 35.05 7.28
CA GLY A 173 7.83 35.64 6.65
C GLY A 173 6.53 34.90 6.99
N ALA A 174 5.48 35.14 6.19
CA ALA A 174 4.09 34.78 6.57
C ALA A 174 3.36 33.86 5.57
N TRP A 175 4.04 33.30 4.58
CA TRP A 175 3.36 32.43 3.61
C TRP A 175 3.33 30.97 4.08
N THR A 176 2.22 30.31 3.75
CA THR A 176 2.05 28.85 3.84
C THR A 176 1.53 28.35 2.49
N ALA A 177 1.85 27.10 2.17
CA ALA A 177 1.40 26.42 0.97
C ALA A 177 1.05 24.98 1.30
N ALA A 178 0.12 24.40 0.54
CA ALA A 178 -0.20 22.99 0.62
C ALA A 178 -0.32 22.43 -0.80
N SER A 179 0.28 21.27 -1.02
CA SER A 179 0.13 20.49 -2.24
C SER A 179 -0.15 19.03 -1.89
N THR A 180 -0.67 18.26 -2.83
CA THR A 180 -0.97 16.85 -2.62
C THR A 180 -0.26 16.00 -3.65
N TRP A 181 0.43 14.97 -3.16
CA TRP A 181 1.01 13.92 -3.98
C TRP A 181 0.25 12.61 -3.73
N THR A 182 -0.06 11.86 -4.79
CA THR A 182 -0.64 10.51 -4.67
C THR A 182 0.33 9.43 -5.14
N ALA A 183 0.53 8.42 -4.30
CA ALA A 183 1.27 7.20 -4.63
C ALA A 183 0.32 5.99 -4.67
N THR A 184 0.57 5.05 -5.57
CA THR A 184 -0.15 3.76 -5.57
C THR A 184 0.69 2.66 -4.95
N HIS A 185 0.07 1.79 -4.17
CA HIS A 185 0.72 0.63 -3.57
C HIS A 185 -0.14 -0.61 -3.79
N GLN A 186 0.41 -1.61 -4.50
CA GLN A 186 -0.25 -2.90 -4.65
C GLN A 186 0.05 -3.75 -3.42
N LEU A 187 -0.98 -4.11 -2.67
CA LEU A 187 -0.82 -5.06 -1.58
C LEU A 187 -0.50 -6.45 -2.13
N PRO A 188 0.39 -7.21 -1.49
CA PRO A 188 0.56 -8.62 -1.78
C PRO A 188 -0.77 -9.37 -1.67
N ALA A 189 -0.88 -10.50 -2.36
CA ALA A 189 -2.06 -11.35 -2.29
C ALA A 189 -2.45 -11.66 -0.83
N ALA A 190 -3.75 -11.73 -0.57
CA ALA A 190 -4.26 -12.09 0.74
C ALA A 190 -3.78 -13.51 1.11
N PRO A 191 -3.51 -13.79 2.40
CA PRO A 191 -3.30 -15.14 2.87
C PRO A 191 -4.51 -16.01 2.51
N SER A 192 -4.29 -17.30 2.21
CA SER A 192 -5.37 -18.17 1.78
C SER A 192 -5.21 -19.60 2.27
N VAL A 193 -6.34 -20.17 2.65
CA VAL A 193 -6.52 -21.62 2.79
C VAL A 193 -7.06 -22.11 1.46
N SER A 194 -6.37 -23.03 0.79
CA SER A 194 -6.75 -23.47 -0.56
C SER A 194 -6.69 -25.00 -0.67
N ALA A 195 -7.05 -25.51 -1.85
CA ALA A 195 -6.97 -26.93 -2.18
C ALA A 195 -7.58 -27.85 -1.10
N MET A 196 -8.80 -27.52 -0.66
CA MET A 196 -9.59 -28.41 0.19
C MET A 196 -9.77 -29.76 -0.54
N ARG A 197 -9.21 -30.81 0.04
CA ARG A 197 -9.25 -32.18 -0.45
C ARG A 197 -10.02 -33.03 0.55
N CYS A 198 -10.87 -33.90 0.06
CA CYS A 198 -11.55 -34.89 0.88
C CYS A 198 -11.23 -36.27 0.32
N THR A 199 -10.73 -37.17 1.17
CA THR A 199 -10.44 -38.56 0.82
C THR A 199 -11.15 -39.49 1.80
N SER A 200 -11.89 -40.47 1.29
CA SER A 200 -12.52 -41.49 2.14
C SER A 200 -11.49 -42.34 2.87
N GLY A 201 -11.76 -42.62 4.13
CA GLY A 201 -11.01 -43.57 4.95
C GLY A 201 -11.35 -45.02 4.64
N TRP A 202 -10.67 -45.94 5.33
CA TRP A 202 -10.91 -47.36 5.18
C TRP A 202 -12.36 -47.72 5.55
N LEU A 203 -13.03 -48.48 4.67
CA LEU A 203 -14.46 -48.82 4.79
C LEU A 203 -15.41 -47.62 4.95
N ASN A 204 -14.98 -46.40 4.57
CA ASN A 204 -15.71 -45.15 4.76
C ASN A 204 -16.05 -44.84 6.23
N GLN A 205 -15.33 -45.37 7.21
CA GLN A 205 -15.64 -45.09 8.63
C GLN A 205 -15.29 -43.63 9.05
N TRP A 206 -14.50 -42.93 8.22
CA TRP A 206 -14.16 -41.52 8.35
C TRP A 206 -13.83 -40.96 6.97
N VAL A 207 -13.74 -39.64 6.88
CA VAL A 207 -13.06 -38.95 5.77
C VAL A 207 -11.87 -38.18 6.32
N THR A 208 -10.83 -38.06 5.51
CA THR A 208 -9.70 -37.18 5.79
C THR A 208 -9.87 -35.91 4.95
N LEU A 209 -9.93 -34.77 5.63
CA LEU A 209 -9.86 -33.46 5.01
C LEU A 209 -8.40 -33.02 4.99
N GLY A 210 -7.95 -32.48 3.86
CA GLY A 210 -6.64 -31.86 3.70
C GLY A 210 -6.74 -30.49 3.05
N TRP A 211 -5.80 -29.61 3.33
CA TRP A 211 -5.77 -28.25 2.76
C TRP A 211 -4.34 -27.73 2.64
N ASP A 212 -4.16 -26.78 1.72
CA ASP A 212 -2.94 -26.02 1.56
C ASP A 212 -3.07 -24.65 2.25
N TRP A 213 -1.93 -24.08 2.65
CA TRP A 213 -1.85 -22.77 3.29
C TRP A 213 -0.81 -21.91 2.59
N ASP A 214 -1.26 -20.79 2.06
CA ASP A 214 -0.38 -19.70 1.69
C ASP A 214 -0.50 -18.60 2.74
N ALA A 215 0.60 -18.32 3.43
CA ALA A 215 0.64 -17.27 4.43
C ALA A 215 0.57 -15.86 3.81
N GLY A 216 0.72 -15.70 2.48
CA GLY A 216 0.71 -14.40 1.82
C GLY A 216 1.78 -13.45 2.38
N GLY A 217 2.83 -14.00 3.02
CA GLY A 217 3.89 -13.26 3.70
C GLY A 217 3.52 -12.64 5.05
N LEU A 218 2.39 -13.01 5.68
CA LEU A 218 2.01 -12.55 7.04
C LEU A 218 3.18 -12.67 8.04
N ASN A 219 3.26 -11.75 9.00
CA ASN A 219 4.26 -11.81 10.06
C ASN A 219 3.86 -12.79 11.17
N GLN A 220 2.55 -12.95 11.41
CA GLN A 220 2.02 -13.90 12.37
C GLN A 220 1.94 -15.32 11.81
N ALA A 221 2.24 -16.29 12.68
CA ALA A 221 2.00 -17.70 12.40
C ALA A 221 0.52 -18.06 12.64
N VAL A 222 0.06 -19.10 11.94
CA VAL A 222 -1.22 -19.76 12.26
C VAL A 222 -1.11 -20.35 13.67
N ALA A 223 -2.05 -20.02 14.55
CA ALA A 223 -2.13 -20.57 15.90
C ALA A 223 -2.86 -21.92 15.92
N ARG A 224 -3.93 -22.04 15.12
CA ARG A 224 -4.69 -23.28 14.92
C ARG A 224 -5.53 -23.20 13.65
N TRP A 225 -6.05 -24.34 13.23
CA TRP A 225 -7.11 -24.41 12.22
C TRP A 225 -8.45 -24.62 12.89
N SER A 226 -9.47 -23.94 12.39
CA SER A 226 -10.87 -24.09 12.78
C SER A 226 -11.58 -24.90 11.71
N LEU A 227 -12.11 -26.07 12.07
CA LEU A 227 -13.03 -26.81 11.22
C LEU A 227 -14.43 -26.25 11.46
N GLN A 228 -15.06 -25.76 10.40
CA GLN A 228 -16.34 -25.06 10.49
C GLN A 228 -17.41 -25.79 9.69
N LEU A 229 -18.60 -25.88 10.28
CA LEU A 229 -19.80 -26.44 9.68
C LEU A 229 -20.77 -25.30 9.33
N GLU A 230 -21.37 -25.37 8.14
CA GLU A 230 -22.49 -24.52 7.76
C GLU A 230 -23.76 -24.95 8.52
N ASP A 231 -24.30 -24.06 9.34
CA ASP A 231 -25.54 -24.22 10.08
C ASP A 231 -26.44 -23.01 9.77
N ARG A 232 -27.49 -23.24 8.96
CA ARG A 232 -28.49 -22.23 8.57
C ARG A 232 -27.90 -20.91 8.03
N GLY A 233 -26.89 -21.03 7.17
CA GLY A 233 -26.21 -19.87 6.55
C GLY A 233 -25.17 -19.19 7.44
N THR A 234 -24.89 -19.75 8.63
CA THR A 234 -23.78 -19.33 9.50
C THR A 234 -22.73 -20.42 9.59
N TRP A 235 -21.49 -20.06 9.89
CA TRP A 235 -20.41 -21.01 10.07
C TRP A 235 -20.09 -21.17 11.54
N ARG A 236 -20.28 -22.38 12.08
CA ARG A 236 -19.94 -22.69 13.48
C ARG A 236 -18.69 -23.56 13.55
N GLU A 237 -17.82 -23.29 14.52
CA GLU A 237 -16.67 -24.16 14.79
C GLU A 237 -17.15 -25.49 15.38
N VAL A 238 -16.72 -26.60 14.80
CA VAL A 238 -17.03 -27.98 15.24
C VAL A 238 -15.78 -28.77 15.62
N GLY A 239 -14.60 -28.23 15.32
CA GLY A 239 -13.33 -28.86 15.67
C GLY A 239 -12.15 -27.92 15.53
N THR A 240 -11.06 -28.26 16.20
CA THR A 240 -9.80 -27.54 16.11
C THR A 240 -8.68 -28.49 15.69
N VAL A 241 -7.76 -27.99 14.85
CA VAL A 241 -6.62 -28.77 14.37
C VAL A 241 -5.33 -28.00 14.69
N PRO A 242 -4.30 -28.64 15.26
CA PRO A 242 -3.04 -27.96 15.57
C PRO A 242 -2.40 -27.27 14.35
N ALA A 243 -1.79 -26.11 14.56
CA ALA A 243 -1.20 -25.29 13.49
C ALA A 243 -0.23 -26.03 12.55
N ARG A 244 0.48 -27.04 13.06
CA ARG A 244 1.46 -27.81 12.26
C ARG A 244 0.83 -28.85 11.34
N GLN A 245 -0.43 -29.19 11.56
CA GLN A 245 -1.14 -30.16 10.74
C GLN A 245 -1.83 -29.45 9.55
N ARG A 246 -1.98 -30.17 8.45
CA ARG A 246 -2.69 -29.74 7.23
C ARG A 246 -3.80 -30.71 6.83
N THR A 247 -4.13 -31.59 7.76
CA THR A 247 -5.13 -32.63 7.57
C THR A 247 -5.86 -32.88 8.88
N THR A 248 -7.13 -33.26 8.81
CA THR A 248 -7.90 -33.76 9.95
C THR A 248 -8.83 -34.88 9.52
N THR A 249 -9.23 -35.72 10.46
CA THR A 249 -10.23 -36.77 10.21
C THR A 249 -11.59 -36.31 10.73
N VAL A 250 -12.61 -36.54 9.91
CA VAL A 250 -14.01 -36.32 10.26
C VAL A 250 -14.69 -37.66 10.33
N SER A 251 -15.26 -37.99 11.48
CA SER A 251 -15.95 -39.24 11.71
C SER A 251 -17.45 -39.02 11.94
N PRO A 252 -18.30 -40.01 11.66
CA PRO A 252 -19.74 -39.93 11.89
C PRO A 252 -20.12 -39.59 13.34
N TYR A 253 -19.22 -39.90 14.29
CA TYR A 253 -19.45 -39.73 15.71
C TYR A 253 -19.23 -38.29 16.21
N GLN A 254 -18.64 -37.42 15.39
CA GLN A 254 -18.47 -36.00 15.70
C GLN A 254 -19.75 -35.17 15.49
N PHE A 255 -20.80 -35.78 14.94
CA PHE A 255 -22.09 -35.16 14.71
C PHE A 255 -23.11 -35.75 15.69
N ASP A 256 -23.81 -34.87 16.42
CA ASP A 256 -24.72 -35.25 17.51
C ASP A 256 -26.00 -35.99 17.05
N PHE A 257 -26.24 -36.11 15.74
CA PHE A 257 -27.50 -36.63 15.19
C PHE A 257 -27.33 -37.97 14.47
N VAL A 258 -28.29 -38.87 14.68
CA VAL A 258 -28.45 -40.13 13.95
C VAL A 258 -29.34 -39.84 12.74
N ASN A 259 -28.77 -39.36 11.63
CA ASN A 259 -29.50 -39.18 10.37
C ASN A 259 -28.55 -39.32 9.16
N PHE A 260 -29.12 -39.65 8.00
CA PHE A 260 -28.46 -39.47 6.70
C PHE A 260 -28.47 -37.98 6.39
N ASP A 261 -27.34 -37.31 6.60
CA ASP A 261 -27.26 -35.88 6.38
C ASP A 261 -26.00 -35.51 5.62
N SER A 262 -26.05 -34.38 4.92
CA SER A 262 -24.92 -33.82 4.19
C SER A 262 -24.49 -32.53 4.86
N TYR A 263 -23.27 -32.52 5.34
CA TYR A 263 -22.68 -31.41 6.06
C TYR A 263 -21.72 -30.64 5.15
N THR A 264 -21.96 -29.34 4.96
CA THR A 264 -21.01 -28.46 4.27
C THR A 264 -19.95 -28.01 5.26
N LEU A 265 -18.70 -28.43 5.04
CA LEU A 265 -17.56 -28.10 5.88
C LEU A 265 -16.60 -27.16 5.16
N ARG A 266 -15.94 -26.29 5.93
CA ARG A 266 -14.77 -25.54 5.49
C ARG A 266 -13.71 -25.51 6.59
N VAL A 267 -12.50 -25.13 6.21
CA VAL A 267 -11.42 -24.87 7.16
C VAL A 267 -11.12 -23.38 7.18
N ALA A 268 -10.82 -22.83 8.35
CA ALA A 268 -10.30 -21.48 8.50
C ALA A 268 -8.98 -21.50 9.27
N ALA A 269 -7.99 -20.73 8.83
CA ALA A 269 -6.81 -20.46 9.64
C ALA A 269 -7.19 -19.46 10.75
N VAL A 270 -6.73 -19.71 11.97
CA VAL A 270 -6.85 -18.76 13.09
C VAL A 270 -5.45 -18.28 13.45
N LEU A 271 -5.22 -16.98 13.33
CA LEU A 271 -3.93 -16.34 13.65
C LEU A 271 -3.77 -16.17 15.17
N ALA A 272 -2.57 -15.77 15.61
CA ALA A 272 -2.25 -15.63 17.03
C ALA A 272 -3.09 -14.55 17.73
N ASP A 273 -3.51 -13.51 17.00
CA ASP A 273 -4.40 -12.46 17.49
C ASP A 273 -5.91 -12.81 17.41
N GLY A 274 -6.25 -14.02 16.94
CA GLY A 274 -7.63 -14.48 16.79
C GLY A 274 -8.28 -14.13 15.44
N THR A 275 -7.59 -13.41 14.55
CA THR A 275 -8.06 -13.16 13.19
C THR A 275 -8.29 -14.47 12.44
N THR A 276 -9.38 -14.57 11.70
CA THR A 276 -9.73 -15.78 10.94
C THR A 276 -9.60 -15.56 9.44
N VAL A 277 -9.00 -16.53 8.75
CA VAL A 277 -8.88 -16.58 7.29
C VAL A 277 -9.61 -17.83 6.78
N PRO A 278 -10.88 -17.72 6.35
CA PRO A 278 -11.65 -18.86 5.89
C PRO A 278 -11.19 -19.32 4.50
N ALA A 279 -11.24 -20.64 4.25
CA ALA A 279 -11.13 -21.18 2.91
C ALA A 279 -12.28 -20.63 2.04
N PRO A 280 -12.00 -20.22 0.78
CA PRO A 280 -13.03 -19.77 -0.15
C PRO A 280 -13.88 -20.94 -0.68
N SER A 281 -13.34 -22.16 -0.61
CA SER A 281 -14.06 -23.38 -0.96
C SER A 281 -14.53 -24.15 0.28
N SER A 282 -15.65 -24.83 0.12
CA SER A 282 -16.17 -25.80 1.07
C SER A 282 -16.18 -27.19 0.44
N THR A 283 -16.35 -28.21 1.28
CA THR A 283 -16.54 -29.59 0.85
C THR A 283 -17.79 -30.14 1.52
N ARG A 284 -18.54 -30.98 0.81
CA ARG A 284 -19.67 -31.67 1.42
C ARG A 284 -19.21 -33.03 1.94
N VAL A 285 -19.56 -33.32 3.18
CA VAL A 285 -19.36 -34.63 3.78
C VAL A 285 -20.73 -35.20 4.09
N ARG A 286 -21.07 -36.29 3.43
CA ARG A 286 -22.26 -37.07 3.75
C ARG A 286 -21.94 -38.01 4.90
N VAL A 287 -22.77 -38.01 5.92
CA VAL A 287 -22.64 -38.87 7.09
C VAL A 287 -23.86 -39.77 7.18
N GLU A 288 -23.61 -41.05 7.40
CA GLU A 288 -24.62 -42.07 7.60
C GLU A 288 -24.36 -42.77 8.92
N ARG A 289 -25.29 -42.69 9.88
CA ARG A 289 -25.11 -43.28 11.21
C ARG A 289 -26.03 -44.48 11.43
N ILE A 290 -26.11 -45.38 10.45
CA ILE A 290 -26.73 -46.71 10.61
C ILE A 290 -25.64 -47.73 10.90
N GLY A 291 -25.76 -48.47 12.01
CA GLY A 291 -24.79 -49.50 12.39
C GLY A 291 -23.42 -48.92 12.77
N LEU A 292 -22.35 -49.35 12.07
CA LEU A 292 -20.97 -48.91 12.34
C LEU A 292 -20.69 -47.45 11.92
N GLY A 293 -21.60 -46.81 11.19
CA GLY A 293 -21.44 -45.45 10.70
C GLY A 293 -20.47 -45.32 9.50
N ALA A 294 -20.78 -44.42 8.58
CA ALA A 294 -19.95 -44.11 7.43
C ALA A 294 -19.95 -42.60 7.11
N ALA A 295 -18.86 -42.12 6.53
CA ALA A 295 -18.65 -40.76 6.07
C ALA A 295 -18.08 -40.80 4.64
N TYR A 296 -18.62 -39.95 3.77
CA TYR A 296 -18.27 -39.90 2.35
C TYR A 296 -17.99 -38.48 1.92
N CYS A 297 -16.99 -38.31 1.06
CA CYS A 297 -16.78 -37.07 0.32
C CYS A 297 -17.86 -36.95 -0.77
N SER A 298 -18.53 -35.80 -0.85
CA SER A 298 -19.59 -35.50 -1.82
C SER A 298 -19.26 -34.29 -2.67
#